data_AF-A0A556BY29-F1
#
_entry.id   AF-A0A556BY29-F1
#
_cell.length_a   1.000
_cell.length_b   1.000
_cell.length_c   1.000
_cell.angle_alpha   90.00
_cell.angle_beta   90.00
_cell.angle_gamma   90.00
#
_symmetry.space_group_name_H-M   'P 1'
#
loop_
_entity.id
_entity.type
_entity.pdbx_description
1 polymer ?
#
loop_
_entity_poly.entity_id
_entity_poly.type
_entity_poly.pdbx_seq_one_letter_code
_entity_poly.pdbx_strand_id
1 'polypeptide(L)'
;MANQTIELRNYDVSLSEVNETSDGLLLVRGIVNRPGSWSEPLPAKNGKAFIERIMPDTFANAIKRGGNIKFLKEHNRDKLLASTKNGTLKLEETPEGLYMEARISPTQYGKDTYQLIKDGELSSMSFGMTVLKNTWEKAGEIMKRTITDLALSEVSCVSDPAYVQSNIQARSIEVVNEIEIPNMKERNLTDMNIKELHELKTKIYNENKQILTTENRSLDEGQQYAKSEILAELRSIDEKIQSVEYTNKTETRGAITMNKNNTFETETRAVEQFIRKQDGEELRAMQANYGTQIGTGFLTIPTIMSDYIVEKLNEQAPIFARTNNFTPVSGFLEILREKSMGTAGFVGEMEDVVLNDFTMDKVRLDQKRVGTAIELSQQLVNDSGIDVVNYSIGLLSRRLGLTLDNSVLIGKKEKGEFEGILNDLTIGEQAGLATNVIAIEELLDLYNSMNPAYIGGAVWVVSRQTFNMIAKLKNDKNGEYYLVRDVAETGPVFKLFGQPVLINDTMPAPETGQRAVLFANFSEGYVTMTKKGLNLQHITGDSKQALRGSQLIVLDGYMDGKVLNPAAIKVLKMK
;
A
#
# COMPACT_ATOMS: atom_id res chain seq x y z
N MET A 1 13.39 3.18 51.44
CA MET A 1 11.91 3.20 51.29
C MET A 1 11.54 2.40 50.06
N ALA A 2 10.41 1.68 50.12
CA ALA A 2 9.64 1.08 49.02
C ALA A 2 10.34 0.27 47.90
N ASN A 3 10.00 -1.02 47.84
CA ASN A 3 10.12 -1.87 46.65
C ASN A 3 9.24 -1.36 45.49
N GLN A 4 9.54 -1.79 44.27
CA GLN A 4 8.55 -2.58 43.54
C GLN A 4 9.22 -3.73 42.77
N THR A 5 8.55 -4.88 42.81
CA THR A 5 9.09 -6.20 42.44
C THR A 5 8.73 -6.54 40.99
N ILE A 6 9.67 -7.10 40.23
CA ILE A 6 9.38 -7.77 38.97
C ILE A 6 9.36 -9.28 39.25
N GLU A 7 8.18 -9.90 39.22
CA GLU A 7 8.04 -11.35 39.36
C GLU A 7 8.45 -12.06 38.05
N LEU A 8 9.58 -12.75 38.08
CA LEU A 8 9.90 -13.80 37.11
C LEU A 8 9.04 -15.03 37.41
N ARG A 9 8.15 -15.41 36.49
CA ARG A 9 7.42 -16.68 36.55
C ARG A 9 8.14 -17.76 35.77
N ASN A 10 9.18 -18.30 36.38
CA ASN A 10 9.76 -19.57 35.98
C ASN A 10 8.72 -20.67 36.21
N TYR A 11 8.39 -21.47 35.19
CA TYR A 11 7.69 -22.73 35.41
C TYR A 11 8.74 -23.80 35.68
N ASP A 12 8.98 -24.10 36.96
CA ASP A 12 9.68 -25.31 37.37
C ASP A 12 8.82 -26.53 37.03
N VAL A 13 8.95 -27.01 35.80
CA VAL A 13 8.66 -28.40 35.45
C VAL A 13 9.86 -29.21 35.91
N SER A 14 9.64 -30.14 36.83
CA SER A 14 10.67 -31.03 37.37
C SER A 14 11.53 -31.62 36.25
N LEU A 15 12.82 -31.24 36.25
CA LEU A 15 13.82 -31.73 35.33
C LEU A 15 14.13 -33.20 35.64
N SER A 16 13.58 -34.12 34.84
CA SER A 16 14.21 -35.41 34.60
C SER A 16 15.31 -35.22 33.55
N GLU A 17 16.55 -35.52 33.91
CA GLU A 17 17.69 -35.43 33.00
C GLU A 17 17.67 -36.56 31.97
N VAL A 18 17.13 -36.26 30.78
CA VAL A 18 17.41 -37.02 29.56
C VAL A 18 17.89 -36.04 28.49
N ASN A 19 19.06 -35.44 28.74
CA ASN A 19 19.67 -34.42 27.87
C ASN A 19 20.50 -35.03 26.72
N GLU A 20 20.65 -36.35 26.66
CA GLU A 20 21.37 -37.08 25.63
C GLU A 20 20.46 -38.17 25.05
N THR A 21 20.43 -38.30 23.72
CA THR A 21 20.01 -39.56 23.10
C THR A 21 20.99 -40.67 23.49
N SER A 22 20.63 -41.94 23.31
CA SER A 22 21.52 -43.11 23.54
C SER A 22 22.91 -42.99 22.91
N ASP A 23 23.02 -42.16 21.88
CA ASP A 23 24.20 -41.95 21.05
C ASP A 23 25.03 -40.71 21.49
N GLY A 24 24.66 -40.04 22.59
CA GLY A 24 25.33 -38.83 23.10
C GLY A 24 25.02 -37.54 22.31
N LEU A 25 24.01 -37.54 21.43
CA LEU A 25 23.63 -36.38 20.63
C LEU A 25 22.50 -35.57 21.28
N LEU A 26 22.55 -34.24 21.11
CA LEU A 26 21.60 -33.27 21.67
C LEU A 26 20.37 -33.16 20.75
N LEU A 27 19.19 -33.55 21.25
CA LEU A 27 17.96 -33.64 20.44
C LEU A 27 17.15 -32.34 20.45
N VAL A 28 16.81 -31.85 19.26
CA VAL A 28 15.98 -30.65 19.07
C VAL A 28 14.91 -30.92 18.02
N ARG A 29 13.69 -30.43 18.23
CA ARG A 29 12.50 -30.65 17.40
C ARG A 29 11.72 -29.35 17.20
N GLY A 30 10.98 -29.20 16.10
CA GLY A 30 10.20 -27.98 15.84
C GLY A 30 9.43 -27.96 14.53
N ILE A 31 8.56 -26.96 14.36
CA ILE A 31 7.84 -26.67 13.11
C ILE A 31 8.52 -25.49 12.41
N VAL A 32 9.05 -25.74 11.22
CA VAL A 32 9.81 -24.75 10.43
C VAL A 32 8.87 -23.78 9.71
N ASN A 33 7.75 -24.28 9.18
CA ASN A 33 6.76 -23.49 8.46
C ASN A 33 5.41 -24.21 8.47
N ARG A 34 4.31 -23.45 8.57
CA ARG A 34 2.95 -23.97 8.37
C ARG A 34 2.48 -23.69 6.93
N PRO A 35 2.18 -24.70 6.10
CA PRO A 35 1.67 -24.51 4.76
C PRO A 35 0.38 -23.67 4.73
N GLY A 36 0.22 -22.89 3.66
CA GLY A 36 -0.89 -21.94 3.47
C GLY A 36 -0.68 -20.57 4.12
N SER A 37 0.13 -20.47 5.18
CA SER A 37 0.37 -19.23 5.92
C SER A 37 1.26 -18.24 5.15
N TRP A 38 0.92 -16.95 5.26
CA TRP A 38 1.73 -15.85 4.74
C TRP A 38 2.95 -15.56 5.62
N SER A 39 4.04 -15.13 4.99
CA SER A 39 5.23 -14.59 5.61
C SER A 39 5.00 -13.17 6.15
N GLU A 40 5.93 -12.70 6.97
CA GLU A 40 6.14 -11.27 7.18
C GLU A 40 6.57 -10.57 5.87
N PRO A 41 6.49 -9.24 5.76
CA PRO A 41 6.92 -8.49 4.57
C PRO A 41 8.41 -8.66 4.29
N LEU A 42 8.74 -9.37 3.20
CA LEU A 42 10.10 -9.63 2.74
C LEU A 42 10.57 -8.53 1.77
N PRO A 43 11.82 -8.05 1.88
CA PRO A 43 12.38 -7.08 0.93
C PRO A 43 12.72 -7.74 -0.41
N ALA A 44 12.17 -7.23 -1.51
CA ALA A 44 12.59 -7.60 -2.86
C ALA A 44 13.82 -6.80 -3.31
N LYS A 45 14.55 -7.34 -4.30
CA LYS A 45 15.77 -6.71 -4.90
C LYS A 45 15.54 -5.32 -5.51
N ASN A 46 14.29 -4.91 -5.72
CA ASN A 46 13.90 -3.59 -6.23
C ASN A 46 13.46 -2.61 -5.12
N GLY A 47 13.70 -2.95 -3.85
CA GLY A 47 13.36 -2.12 -2.68
C GLY A 47 11.90 -2.17 -2.25
N LYS A 48 11.03 -2.96 -2.92
CA LYS A 48 9.61 -3.12 -2.53
C LYS A 48 9.41 -4.32 -1.63
N ALA A 49 8.48 -4.25 -0.69
CA ALA A 49 8.10 -5.39 0.14
C ALA A 49 7.11 -6.33 -0.59
N PHE A 50 7.20 -7.63 -0.32
CA PHE A 50 6.25 -8.63 -0.76
C PHE A 50 6.01 -9.66 0.35
N ILE A 51 4.86 -10.34 0.34
CA ILE A 51 4.60 -11.47 1.25
C ILE A 51 4.44 -12.75 0.45
N GLU A 52 4.74 -13.88 1.07
CA GLU A 52 4.65 -15.18 0.41
C GLU A 52 4.10 -16.31 1.28
N ARG A 53 3.50 -17.31 0.62
CA ARG A 53 3.04 -18.55 1.26
C ARG A 53 3.53 -19.77 0.50
N ILE A 54 3.81 -20.84 1.24
CA ILE A 54 4.12 -22.17 0.68
C ILE A 54 2.83 -22.99 0.73
N MET A 55 2.40 -23.58 -0.39
CA MET A 55 1.20 -24.43 -0.40
C MET A 55 1.50 -25.83 0.18
N PRO A 56 0.48 -26.56 0.70
CA PRO A 56 0.64 -27.96 1.09
C PRO A 56 1.24 -28.84 -0.02
N ASP A 57 1.81 -29.99 0.38
CA ASP A 57 2.55 -30.95 -0.46
C ASP A 57 3.88 -30.42 -1.04
N THR A 58 4.15 -29.12 -0.93
CA THR A 58 5.33 -28.48 -1.52
C THR A 58 6.62 -28.94 -0.83
N PHE A 59 6.61 -29.14 0.49
CA PHE A 59 7.79 -29.59 1.23
C PHE A 59 8.01 -31.10 1.09
N ALA A 60 6.96 -31.91 1.09
CA ALA A 60 7.02 -33.33 0.82
C ALA A 60 7.64 -33.60 -0.56
N ASN A 61 7.25 -32.82 -1.57
CA ASN A 61 7.86 -32.87 -2.91
C ASN A 61 9.33 -32.41 -2.90
N ALA A 62 9.68 -31.39 -2.12
CA ALA A 62 11.08 -30.95 -1.96
C ALA A 62 11.96 -32.02 -1.26
N ILE A 63 11.45 -32.69 -0.22
CA ILE A 63 12.15 -33.74 0.52
C ILE A 63 12.33 -34.99 -0.35
N LYS A 64 11.27 -35.42 -1.07
CA LYS A 64 11.30 -36.57 -1.99
C LYS A 64 12.36 -36.47 -3.10
N ARG A 65 12.82 -35.26 -3.45
CA ARG A 65 13.89 -35.02 -4.43
C ARG A 65 15.30 -35.41 -3.94
N GLY A 66 15.47 -35.74 -2.65
CA GLY A 66 16.71 -36.34 -2.13
C GLY A 66 17.89 -35.37 -1.99
N GLY A 67 17.63 -34.08 -1.78
CA GLY A 67 18.68 -33.09 -1.54
C GLY A 67 19.38 -33.28 -0.18
N ASN A 68 20.67 -32.95 -0.11
CA ASN A 68 21.36 -32.82 1.17
C ASN A 68 20.98 -31.50 1.84
N ILE A 69 19.99 -31.56 2.72
CA ILE A 69 19.49 -30.41 3.48
C ILE A 69 20.29 -30.32 4.78
N LYS A 70 20.66 -29.09 5.16
CA LYS A 70 21.43 -28.79 6.36
C LYS A 70 20.55 -28.12 7.41
N PHE A 71 20.86 -28.33 8.68
CA PHE A 71 20.39 -27.50 9.79
C PHE A 71 21.52 -26.58 10.22
N LEU A 72 21.27 -25.26 10.18
CA LEU A 72 22.25 -24.21 10.46
C LEU A 72 21.76 -23.28 11.59
N LYS A 73 22.61 -22.33 12.00
CA LYS A 73 22.23 -21.15 12.79
C LYS A 73 22.38 -19.88 11.95
N GLU A 74 21.38 -19.00 11.99
CA GLU A 74 21.36 -17.71 11.26
C GLU A 74 21.70 -17.83 9.76
N HIS A 75 21.21 -18.86 9.08
CA HIS A 75 21.48 -19.16 7.66
C HIS A 75 22.98 -19.28 7.29
N ASN A 76 23.88 -19.33 8.28
CA ASN A 76 25.31 -19.28 8.06
C ASN A 76 25.86 -20.68 7.75
N ARG A 77 26.45 -20.82 6.55
CA ARG A 77 26.93 -22.10 6.02
C ARG A 77 28.10 -22.73 6.79
N ASP A 78 28.83 -21.93 7.56
CA ASP A 78 29.93 -22.37 8.43
C ASP A 78 29.42 -22.82 9.80
N LYS A 79 28.17 -22.48 10.15
CA LYS A 79 27.50 -22.82 11.42
C LYS A 79 26.59 -24.04 11.26
N LEU A 80 27.17 -25.18 10.87
CA LEU A 80 26.46 -26.44 10.68
C LEU A 80 26.16 -27.17 12.00
N LEU A 81 24.90 -27.59 12.18
CA LEU A 81 24.43 -28.29 13.38
C LEU A 81 24.03 -29.76 13.09
N ALA A 82 23.29 -30.00 12.00
CA ALA A 82 22.86 -31.33 11.55
C ALA A 82 22.65 -31.39 10.02
N SER A 83 22.44 -32.58 9.45
CA SER A 83 22.29 -32.79 8.00
C SER A 83 21.49 -34.06 7.67
N THR A 84 20.73 -34.04 6.56
CA THR A 84 20.01 -35.24 6.09
C THR A 84 20.98 -36.31 5.57
N LYS A 85 22.12 -35.91 5.00
CA LYS A 85 23.13 -36.83 4.42
C LYS A 85 23.74 -37.79 5.43
N ASN A 86 23.89 -37.39 6.70
CA ASN A 86 24.44 -38.25 7.77
C ASN A 86 23.36 -38.75 8.74
N GLY A 87 22.07 -38.60 8.41
CA GLY A 87 20.96 -39.06 9.25
C GLY A 87 20.83 -38.34 10.60
N THR A 88 21.43 -37.15 10.75
CA THR A 88 21.30 -36.33 11.97
C THR A 88 20.15 -35.33 11.90
N LEU A 89 19.61 -35.07 10.70
CA LEU A 89 18.42 -34.25 10.47
C LEU A 89 17.34 -35.09 9.78
N LYS A 90 16.14 -35.15 10.36
CA LYS A 90 14.92 -35.66 9.74
C LYS A 90 13.98 -34.48 9.47
N LEU A 91 13.35 -34.49 8.30
CA LEU A 91 12.36 -33.50 7.87
C LEU A 91 11.14 -34.24 7.32
N GLU A 92 9.95 -33.75 7.66
CA GLU A 92 8.68 -34.38 7.29
C GLU A 92 7.60 -33.29 7.16
N GLU A 93 6.73 -33.35 6.14
CA GLU A 93 5.58 -32.44 6.05
C GLU A 93 4.38 -33.13 6.71
N THR A 94 3.92 -32.61 7.84
CA THR A 94 2.73 -33.03 8.56
C THR A 94 1.57 -32.05 8.28
N PRO A 95 0.32 -32.36 8.66
CA PRO A 95 -0.80 -31.40 8.57
C PRO A 95 -0.57 -30.09 9.35
N GLU A 96 0.31 -30.11 10.35
CA GLU A 96 0.68 -28.94 11.16
C GLU A 96 1.81 -28.12 10.51
N GLY A 97 2.65 -28.77 9.70
CA GLY A 97 3.56 -28.14 8.77
C GLY A 97 4.87 -28.89 8.52
N LEU A 98 5.91 -28.20 8.05
CA LEU A 98 7.24 -28.78 7.92
C LEU A 98 7.83 -29.03 9.31
N TYR A 99 7.73 -30.27 9.77
CA TYR A 99 8.34 -30.77 10.99
C TYR A 99 9.83 -31.04 10.78
N MET A 100 10.61 -30.74 11.81
CA MET A 100 12.05 -30.96 11.87
C MET A 100 12.44 -31.66 13.17
N GLU A 101 13.34 -32.64 13.06
CA GLU A 101 14.06 -33.25 14.16
C GLU A 101 15.57 -33.25 13.84
N ALA A 102 16.37 -32.68 14.73
CA ALA A 102 17.82 -32.60 14.61
C ALA A 102 18.52 -33.20 15.84
N ARG A 103 19.53 -34.05 15.59
CA ARG A 103 20.45 -34.60 16.58
C ARG A 103 21.80 -33.89 16.45
N ILE A 104 21.99 -32.83 17.23
CA ILE A 104 23.16 -31.95 17.17
C ILE A 104 24.35 -32.62 17.87
N SER A 105 25.53 -32.55 17.23
CA SER A 105 26.77 -33.05 17.84
C SER A 105 27.16 -32.21 19.07
N PRO A 106 27.56 -32.81 20.21
CA PRO A 106 27.89 -32.11 21.45
C PRO A 106 29.28 -31.43 21.43
N THR A 107 29.63 -30.79 20.31
CA THR A 107 30.78 -29.86 20.23
C THR A 107 30.51 -28.64 21.10
N GLN A 108 31.53 -27.82 21.41
CA GLN A 108 31.32 -26.54 22.12
C GLN A 108 30.22 -25.71 21.43
N TYR A 109 30.35 -25.53 20.12
CA TYR A 109 29.39 -24.79 19.31
C TYR A 109 27.97 -25.38 19.30
N GLY A 110 27.86 -26.72 19.28
CA GLY A 110 26.59 -27.43 19.36
C GLY A 110 25.92 -27.30 20.73
N LYS A 111 26.70 -27.40 21.82
CA LYS A 111 26.23 -27.18 23.20
C LYS A 111 25.77 -25.74 23.41
N ASP A 112 26.55 -24.76 22.98
CA ASP A 112 26.20 -23.33 23.10
C ASP A 112 24.90 -23.02 22.34
N THR A 113 24.73 -23.59 21.13
CA THR A 113 23.51 -23.36 20.33
C THR A 113 22.31 -24.10 20.91
N TYR A 114 22.48 -25.33 21.41
CA TYR A 114 21.43 -26.08 22.11
C TYR A 114 20.96 -25.36 23.38
N GLN A 115 21.89 -24.79 24.15
CA GLN A 115 21.58 -24.03 25.36
C GLN A 115 20.74 -22.78 25.04
N LEU A 116 21.10 -22.02 24.01
CA LEU A 116 20.30 -20.87 23.54
C LEU A 116 18.88 -21.26 23.06
N ILE A 117 18.71 -22.45 22.47
CA ILE A 117 17.38 -22.97 22.10
C ILE A 117 16.60 -23.37 23.35
N LYS A 118 17.26 -24.03 24.32
CA LYS A 118 16.68 -24.47 25.60
C LYS A 118 16.23 -23.30 26.47
N ASP A 119 16.98 -22.20 26.46
CA ASP A 119 16.68 -20.97 27.20
C ASP A 119 15.66 -20.06 26.49
N GLY A 120 15.28 -20.38 25.25
CA GLY A 120 14.27 -19.65 24.47
C GLY A 120 14.80 -18.47 23.64
N GLU A 121 16.08 -18.10 23.80
CA GLU A 121 16.79 -17.07 23.03
C GLU A 121 16.82 -17.38 21.51
N LEU A 122 16.77 -18.67 21.14
CA LEU A 122 16.58 -19.13 19.76
C LEU A 122 15.34 -20.04 19.69
N SER A 123 14.16 -19.42 19.73
CA SER A 123 12.86 -20.11 19.76
C SER A 123 12.16 -20.21 18.39
N SER A 124 12.71 -19.59 17.34
CA SER A 124 12.10 -19.55 15.99
C SER A 124 12.95 -20.22 14.90
N MET A 125 12.30 -20.52 13.78
CA MET A 125 12.88 -21.24 12.64
C MET A 125 12.67 -20.53 11.31
N SER A 126 13.60 -20.77 10.39
CA SER A 126 13.57 -20.28 9.02
C SER A 126 14.12 -21.34 8.07
N PHE A 127 14.02 -21.12 6.75
CA PHE A 127 14.49 -22.06 5.75
C PHE A 127 14.95 -21.37 4.46
N GLY A 128 16.04 -21.88 3.89
CA GLY A 128 16.58 -21.43 2.61
C GLY A 128 16.07 -22.30 1.46
N MET A 129 15.38 -21.69 0.50
CA MET A 129 14.79 -22.37 -0.66
C MET A 129 15.20 -21.73 -1.99
N THR A 130 15.14 -22.52 -3.06
CA THR A 130 15.08 -22.05 -4.44
C THR A 130 13.69 -22.32 -5.00
N VAL A 131 12.97 -21.29 -5.42
CA VAL A 131 11.60 -21.41 -5.92
C VAL A 131 11.61 -22.01 -7.33
N LEU A 132 10.84 -23.08 -7.55
CA LEU A 132 10.74 -23.78 -8.83
C LEU A 132 9.45 -23.41 -9.59
N LYS A 133 8.33 -23.25 -8.88
CA LYS A 133 7.06 -22.75 -9.42
C LYS A 133 6.39 -21.81 -8.43
N ASN A 134 5.90 -20.70 -8.93
CA ASN A 134 5.13 -19.72 -8.17
C ASN A 134 4.12 -19.01 -9.06
N THR A 135 3.10 -18.43 -8.43
CA THR A 135 2.24 -17.40 -9.02
C THR A 135 2.41 -16.10 -8.24
N TRP A 136 2.21 -14.97 -8.93
CA TRP A 136 2.21 -13.65 -8.33
C TRP A 136 0.85 -13.00 -8.51
N GLU A 137 0.35 -12.41 -7.44
CA GLU A 137 -0.91 -11.68 -7.38
C GLU A 137 -0.64 -10.29 -6.81
N LYS A 138 -1.23 -9.25 -7.43
CA LYS A 138 -1.18 -7.89 -6.90
C LYS A 138 -2.42 -7.65 -6.04
N ALA A 139 -2.25 -7.46 -4.75
CA ALA A 139 -3.35 -7.20 -3.81
C ALA A 139 -3.08 -5.89 -3.06
N GLY A 140 -3.60 -4.78 -3.59
CA GLY A 140 -3.29 -3.44 -3.11
C GLY A 140 -1.84 -3.03 -3.44
N GLU A 141 -1.13 -2.51 -2.45
CA GLU A 141 0.27 -2.06 -2.59
C GLU A 141 1.31 -3.19 -2.41
N ILE A 142 0.91 -4.32 -1.81
CA ILE A 142 1.82 -5.44 -1.51
C ILE A 142 1.67 -6.54 -2.57
N MET A 143 2.81 -7.00 -3.10
CA MET A 143 2.86 -8.17 -3.98
C MET A 143 2.71 -9.45 -3.15
N LYS A 144 1.83 -10.35 -3.58
CA LYS A 144 1.62 -11.67 -2.95
C LYS A 144 2.22 -12.75 -3.85
N ARG A 145 3.07 -13.61 -3.29
CA ARG A 145 3.65 -14.79 -3.96
C ARG A 145 3.08 -16.07 -3.39
N THR A 146 2.46 -16.92 -4.21
CA THR A 146 2.08 -18.28 -3.83
C THR A 146 3.09 -19.25 -4.44
N ILE A 147 3.79 -20.03 -3.60
CA ILE A 147 4.74 -21.06 -4.05
C ILE A 147 4.04 -22.42 -4.02
N THR A 148 4.08 -23.11 -5.14
CA THR A 148 3.54 -24.48 -5.31
C THR A 148 4.64 -25.51 -5.61
N ASP A 149 5.89 -25.08 -5.80
CA ASP A 149 7.02 -25.97 -6.00
C ASP A 149 8.36 -25.29 -5.63
N LEU A 150 9.19 -25.94 -4.82
CA LEU A 150 10.49 -25.44 -4.37
C LEU A 150 11.54 -26.55 -4.22
N ALA A 151 12.82 -26.15 -4.26
CA ALA A 151 13.94 -26.96 -3.79
C ALA A 151 14.40 -26.42 -2.44
N LEU A 152 14.30 -27.24 -1.40
CA LEU A 152 14.75 -26.91 -0.04
C LEU A 152 16.26 -27.13 0.05
N SER A 153 17.00 -26.15 0.58
CA SER A 153 18.48 -26.18 0.66
C SER A 153 19.01 -26.25 2.08
N GLU A 154 18.36 -25.57 3.02
CA GLU A 154 18.66 -25.63 4.46
C GLU A 154 17.46 -25.19 5.30
N VAL A 155 17.49 -25.56 6.58
CA VAL A 155 16.64 -25.04 7.65
C VAL A 155 17.55 -24.42 8.71
N SER A 156 17.11 -23.36 9.38
CA SER A 156 17.95 -22.60 10.33
C SER A 156 17.19 -22.19 11.57
N CYS A 157 17.81 -22.33 12.74
CA CYS A 157 17.35 -21.62 13.95
C CYS A 157 17.80 -20.15 13.85
N VAL A 158 16.88 -19.24 14.14
CA VAL A 158 17.06 -17.78 13.96
C VAL A 158 16.44 -17.00 15.11
N SER A 159 16.97 -15.81 15.39
CA SER A 159 16.27 -14.82 16.23
C SER A 159 15.05 -14.20 15.53
N ASP A 160 15.17 -13.95 14.21
CA ASP A 160 14.19 -13.17 13.44
C ASP A 160 13.64 -14.01 12.26
N PRO A 161 12.47 -14.68 12.42
CA PRO A 161 11.93 -15.56 11.39
C PRO A 161 11.15 -14.81 10.31
N ALA A 162 11.25 -15.30 9.06
CA ALA A 162 10.37 -14.88 7.96
C ALA A 162 8.90 -15.30 8.17
N TYR A 163 8.65 -16.28 9.05
CA TYR A 163 7.32 -16.79 9.40
C TYR A 163 7.16 -16.86 10.92
N VAL A 164 6.30 -16.00 11.47
CA VAL A 164 6.02 -15.89 12.93
C VAL A 164 5.37 -17.13 13.56
N GLN A 165 4.92 -18.10 12.75
CA GLN A 165 4.31 -19.36 13.20
C GLN A 165 5.32 -20.51 13.38
N SER A 166 6.61 -20.23 13.20
CA SER A 166 7.70 -21.20 13.33
C SER A 166 8.14 -21.37 14.79
N ASN A 167 8.55 -22.57 15.18
CA ASN A 167 9.06 -22.85 16.53
C ASN A 167 10.16 -23.91 16.56
N ILE A 168 10.97 -23.88 17.62
CA ILE A 168 11.98 -24.92 17.91
C ILE A 168 12.13 -25.12 19.43
N GLN A 169 12.29 -26.38 19.85
CA GLN A 169 12.33 -26.81 21.25
C GLN A 169 13.27 -28.00 21.45
N ALA A 170 13.97 -28.03 22.59
CA ALA A 170 14.83 -29.14 22.99
C ALA A 170 14.08 -30.10 23.95
N ARG A 171 13.61 -31.26 23.46
CA ARG A 171 13.13 -32.40 24.28
C ARG A 171 12.78 -33.65 23.45
N SER A 172 12.91 -34.83 24.09
CA SER A 172 12.35 -36.09 23.61
C SER A 172 10.85 -36.19 23.89
N ILE A 173 10.13 -36.90 23.02
CA ILE A 173 8.79 -37.44 23.28
C ILE A 173 8.96 -38.96 23.29
N GLU A 174 8.62 -39.61 24.40
CA GLU A 174 8.57 -41.07 24.48
C GLU A 174 7.19 -41.55 24.02
N VAL A 175 7.19 -42.62 23.23
CA VAL A 175 5.95 -43.29 22.79
C VAL A 175 5.51 -44.22 23.91
N VAL A 176 4.38 -43.90 24.55
CA VAL A 176 3.67 -44.83 25.44
C VAL A 176 2.50 -45.41 24.66
N ASN A 177 2.34 -46.74 24.75
CA ASN A 177 1.39 -47.50 23.94
C ASN A 177 -0.09 -47.22 24.30
N GLU A 178 -0.94 -47.49 23.31
CA GLU A 178 -2.39 -47.47 23.27
C GLU A 178 -3.13 -47.52 24.63
N ILE A 179 -3.90 -46.47 24.88
CA ILE A 179 -5.07 -46.50 25.75
C ILE A 179 -6.28 -46.25 24.84
N GLU A 180 -7.25 -47.18 24.80
CA GLU A 180 -8.50 -46.98 24.06
C GLU A 180 -9.34 -45.87 24.73
N ILE A 181 -9.41 -44.70 24.09
CA ILE A 181 -10.27 -43.60 24.54
C ILE A 181 -11.67 -43.79 23.94
N PRO A 182 -12.76 -43.69 24.75
CA PRO A 182 -14.12 -43.82 24.24
C PRO A 182 -14.44 -42.76 23.18
N ASN A 183 -15.13 -43.20 22.12
CA ASN A 183 -15.47 -42.43 20.92
C ASN A 183 -16.18 -41.09 21.19
N MET A 184 -15.39 -40.04 21.47
CA MET A 184 -15.83 -38.65 21.49
C MET A 184 -15.92 -38.16 20.05
N LYS A 185 -17.15 -38.07 19.53
CA LYS A 185 -17.41 -37.58 18.16
C LYS A 185 -16.69 -36.26 17.92
N GLU A 186 -15.81 -36.22 16.91
CA GLU A 186 -15.31 -34.98 16.33
C GLU A 186 -16.49 -34.07 16.01
N ARG A 187 -16.59 -32.94 16.72
CA ARG A 187 -17.65 -31.95 16.48
C ARG A 187 -17.14 -31.03 15.39
N ASN A 188 -17.86 -30.99 14.27
CA ASN A 188 -17.42 -30.22 13.11
C ASN A 188 -17.55 -28.71 13.38
N LEU A 189 -16.46 -28.08 13.83
CA LEU A 189 -16.37 -26.66 14.20
C LEU A 189 -16.37 -25.71 12.99
N THR A 190 -16.45 -26.23 11.76
CA THR A 190 -16.41 -25.42 10.52
C THR A 190 -17.67 -24.62 10.28
N ASP A 191 -18.82 -25.11 10.75
CA ASP A 191 -20.14 -24.64 10.29
C ASP A 191 -20.91 -23.84 11.37
N MET A 192 -20.31 -23.60 12.54
CA MET A 192 -20.93 -22.93 13.69
C MET A 192 -20.66 -21.41 13.71
N ASN A 193 -21.68 -20.63 14.07
CA ASN A 193 -21.58 -19.18 14.24
C ASN A 193 -20.89 -18.81 15.57
N ILE A 194 -20.27 -17.62 15.67
CA ILE A 194 -19.55 -17.13 16.86
C ILE A 194 -20.39 -17.25 18.14
N LYS A 195 -21.68 -16.91 18.06
CA LYS A 195 -22.59 -17.02 19.22
C LYS A 195 -22.73 -18.47 19.70
N GLU A 196 -22.85 -19.41 18.76
CA GLU A 196 -22.97 -20.84 19.03
C GLU A 196 -21.65 -21.40 19.57
N LEU A 197 -20.50 -20.93 19.09
CA LEU A 197 -19.18 -21.25 19.64
C LEU A 197 -19.01 -20.75 21.09
N HIS A 198 -19.48 -19.56 21.42
CA HIS A 198 -19.49 -19.07 22.82
C HIS A 198 -20.45 -19.86 23.72
N GLU A 199 -21.64 -20.20 23.23
CA GLU A 199 -22.60 -21.03 23.95
C GLU A 199 -22.04 -22.46 24.17
N LEU A 200 -21.38 -23.04 23.16
CA LEU A 200 -20.69 -24.33 23.24
C LEU A 200 -19.51 -24.31 24.21
N LYS A 201 -18.65 -23.29 24.16
CA LYS A 201 -17.55 -23.09 25.13
C LYS A 201 -18.07 -23.04 26.56
N THR A 202 -19.12 -22.24 26.78
CA THR A 202 -19.75 -22.07 28.10
C THR A 202 -20.37 -23.38 28.59
N LYS A 203 -20.95 -24.18 27.69
CA LYS A 203 -21.49 -25.49 28.00
C LYS A 203 -20.39 -26.48 28.42
N ILE A 204 -19.34 -26.64 27.61
CA ILE A 204 -18.21 -27.56 27.89
C ILE A 204 -17.51 -27.19 29.20
N TYR A 205 -17.29 -25.89 29.45
CA TYR A 205 -16.70 -25.41 30.71
C TYR A 205 -17.58 -25.72 31.93
N ASN A 206 -18.91 -25.60 31.82
CA ASN A 206 -19.83 -25.89 32.92
C ASN A 206 -20.00 -27.40 33.16
N GLU A 207 -20.10 -28.21 32.10
CA GLU A 207 -20.19 -29.68 32.17
C GLU A 207 -18.95 -30.29 32.84
N ASN A 208 -17.76 -29.73 32.56
CA ASN A 208 -16.48 -30.22 33.09
C ASN A 208 -15.91 -29.42 34.27
N LYS A 209 -16.70 -28.51 34.84
CA LYS A 209 -16.25 -27.51 35.82
C LYS A 209 -15.51 -28.13 37.01
N GLN A 210 -16.00 -29.24 37.54
CA GLN A 210 -15.40 -29.92 38.70
C GLN A 210 -13.96 -30.38 38.39
N ILE A 211 -13.73 -31.05 37.26
CA ILE A 211 -12.40 -31.53 36.85
C ILE A 211 -11.48 -30.34 36.53
N LEU A 212 -12.01 -29.29 35.88
CA LEU A 212 -11.25 -28.08 35.55
C LEU A 212 -10.77 -27.33 36.80
N THR A 213 -11.63 -27.19 37.82
CA THR A 213 -11.30 -26.45 39.06
C THR A 213 -10.47 -27.23 40.08
N THR A 214 -10.45 -28.56 40.02
CA THR A 214 -9.64 -29.38 40.94
C THR A 214 -8.16 -29.31 40.55
N GLU A 215 -7.27 -29.08 41.53
CA GLU A 215 -5.83 -29.02 41.30
C GLU A 215 -5.27 -30.37 40.80
N ASN A 216 -4.30 -30.33 39.88
CA ASN A 216 -3.79 -31.54 39.21
C ASN A 216 -3.23 -32.59 40.18
N ARG A 217 -2.67 -32.17 41.32
CA ARG A 217 -2.17 -33.06 42.40
C ARG A 217 -3.25 -33.94 43.07
N SER A 218 -4.52 -33.62 42.83
CA SER A 218 -5.69 -34.30 43.41
C SER A 218 -6.49 -35.10 42.37
N LEU A 219 -5.95 -35.25 41.15
CA LEU A 219 -6.58 -35.96 40.04
C LEU A 219 -5.74 -37.18 39.66
N ASP A 220 -6.42 -38.29 39.34
CA ASP A 220 -5.80 -39.51 38.81
C ASP A 220 -5.28 -39.31 37.38
N GLU A 221 -4.35 -40.13 36.89
CA GLU A 221 -3.69 -39.96 35.59
C GLU A 221 -4.69 -39.85 34.42
N GLY A 222 -5.71 -40.72 34.40
CA GLY A 222 -6.78 -40.65 33.40
C GLY A 222 -7.66 -39.39 33.51
N GLN A 223 -7.80 -38.82 34.71
CA GLN A 223 -8.54 -37.58 34.93
C GLN A 223 -7.69 -36.34 34.57
N GLN A 224 -6.37 -36.40 34.77
CA GLN A 224 -5.44 -35.38 34.28
C GLN A 224 -5.40 -35.36 32.75
N TYR A 225 -5.39 -36.54 32.11
CA TYR A 225 -5.50 -36.66 30.66
C TYR A 225 -6.82 -36.07 30.14
N ALA A 226 -7.96 -36.48 30.69
CA ALA A 226 -9.27 -35.92 30.33
C ALA A 226 -9.31 -34.39 30.52
N LYS A 227 -8.77 -33.87 31.62
CA LYS A 227 -8.63 -32.42 31.85
C LYS A 227 -7.79 -31.74 30.76
N SER A 228 -6.72 -32.39 30.29
CA SER A 228 -5.87 -31.86 29.23
C SER A 228 -6.57 -31.82 27.87
N GLU A 229 -7.37 -32.84 27.52
CA GLU A 229 -8.20 -32.83 26.30
C GLU A 229 -9.31 -31.79 26.36
N ILE A 230 -10.01 -31.65 27.50
CA ILE A 230 -11.03 -30.62 27.68
C ILE A 230 -10.42 -29.21 27.56
N LEU A 231 -9.20 -29.00 28.06
CA LEU A 231 -8.46 -27.75 27.87
C LEU A 231 -7.99 -27.56 26.42
N ALA A 232 -7.68 -28.63 25.69
CA ALA A 232 -7.36 -28.59 24.27
C ALA A 232 -8.60 -28.28 23.40
N GLU A 233 -9.77 -28.84 23.71
CA GLU A 233 -11.05 -28.52 23.05
C GLU A 233 -11.49 -27.08 23.36
N LEU A 234 -11.36 -26.63 24.61
CA LEU A 234 -11.60 -25.23 24.96
C LEU A 234 -10.60 -24.28 24.25
N ARG A 235 -9.33 -24.69 24.09
CA ARG A 235 -8.33 -23.94 23.32
C ARG A 235 -8.65 -23.93 21.83
N SER A 236 -9.06 -25.05 21.23
CA SER A 236 -9.39 -25.08 19.79
C SER A 236 -10.66 -24.29 19.48
N ILE A 237 -11.64 -24.27 20.40
CA ILE A 237 -12.79 -23.37 20.33
C ILE A 237 -12.35 -21.90 20.51
N ASP A 238 -11.43 -21.60 21.42
CA ASP A 238 -10.90 -20.23 21.58
C ASP A 238 -10.05 -19.77 20.39
N GLU A 239 -9.23 -20.66 19.81
CA GLU A 239 -8.50 -20.40 18.56
C GLU A 239 -9.48 -20.26 17.40
N LYS A 240 -10.60 -21.00 17.38
CA LYS A 240 -11.64 -20.81 16.37
C LYS A 240 -12.37 -19.48 16.56
N ILE A 241 -12.79 -19.13 17.78
CA ILE A 241 -13.40 -17.83 18.10
C ILE A 241 -12.42 -16.70 17.75
N GLN A 242 -11.15 -16.80 18.15
CA GLN A 242 -10.12 -15.83 17.76
C GLN A 242 -9.89 -15.81 16.25
N SER A 243 -9.93 -16.94 15.55
CA SER A 243 -9.78 -16.98 14.10
C SER A 243 -10.98 -16.39 13.38
N VAL A 244 -12.20 -16.50 13.92
CA VAL A 244 -13.43 -15.94 13.31
C VAL A 244 -13.64 -14.50 13.76
N GLU A 245 -13.19 -14.09 14.95
CA GLU A 245 -13.03 -12.69 15.33
C GLU A 245 -11.90 -12.03 14.53
N TYR A 246 -10.82 -12.75 14.22
CA TYR A 246 -9.74 -12.28 13.36
C TYR A 246 -10.20 -12.24 11.90
N THR A 247 -10.98 -13.21 11.42
CA THR A 247 -11.64 -13.17 10.11
C THR A 247 -12.64 -12.03 10.05
N ASN A 248 -13.50 -11.81 11.06
CA ASN A 248 -14.36 -10.63 11.12
C ASN A 248 -13.55 -9.34 11.23
N LYS A 249 -12.43 -9.30 11.98
CA LYS A 249 -11.44 -8.22 11.98
C LYS A 249 -10.64 -8.14 10.68
N THR A 250 -10.71 -9.11 9.78
CA THR A 250 -10.01 -9.13 8.47
C THR A 250 -10.92 -9.14 7.26
N GLU A 251 -12.22 -9.23 7.47
CA GLU A 251 -13.27 -8.74 6.60
C GLU A 251 -13.55 -7.27 6.94
N THR A 252 -13.42 -6.87 8.21
CA THR A 252 -13.16 -5.48 8.65
C THR A 252 -11.67 -5.08 8.65
N ARG A 253 -10.81 -5.85 7.96
CA ARG A 253 -9.52 -5.35 7.39
C ARG A 253 -9.38 -5.58 5.87
N GLY A 254 -10.26 -6.35 5.24
CA GLY A 254 -10.61 -6.22 3.82
C GLY A 254 -11.39 -4.92 3.61
N ALA A 255 -12.22 -4.58 4.59
CA ALA A 255 -12.54 -3.22 4.96
C ALA A 255 -11.55 -2.69 6.02
N ILE A 256 -10.23 -2.63 5.71
CA ILE A 256 -9.46 -1.42 6.07
C ILE A 256 -9.94 -0.32 5.12
N THR A 257 -11.21 0.06 5.26
CA THR A 257 -11.42 1.31 5.93
C THR A 257 -10.50 1.31 7.14
N MET A 258 -9.42 2.10 7.06
CA MET A 258 -8.85 2.62 8.30
C MET A 258 -10.06 3.13 9.12
N ASN A 259 -9.84 3.47 10.38
CA ASN A 259 -10.51 4.68 10.83
C ASN A 259 -9.96 5.92 10.08
N LYS A 260 -9.84 5.88 8.74
CA LYS A 260 -10.37 6.93 7.88
C LYS A 260 -11.84 6.96 8.24
N ASN A 261 -12.66 5.91 8.12
CA ASN A 261 -14.07 6.05 8.55
C ASN A 261 -14.24 6.59 10.00
N ASN A 262 -13.85 5.97 11.13
CA ASN A 262 -14.03 6.75 12.38
C ASN A 262 -13.07 7.95 12.59
N THR A 263 -11.84 8.06 12.07
CA THR A 263 -11.02 9.28 12.30
C THR A 263 -11.38 10.41 11.35
N PHE A 264 -11.52 10.18 10.04
CA PHE A 264 -12.18 11.09 9.10
C PHE A 264 -13.63 11.39 9.50
N GLU A 265 -14.44 10.45 10.02
CA GLU A 265 -15.76 10.79 10.57
C GLU A 265 -15.64 11.52 11.91
N THR A 266 -14.62 11.32 12.75
CA THR A 266 -14.42 12.17 13.95
C THR A 266 -13.88 13.54 13.57
N GLU A 267 -13.08 13.66 12.51
CA GLU A 267 -12.62 14.93 11.96
C GLU A 267 -13.80 15.65 11.28
N THR A 268 -14.60 14.94 10.49
CA THR A 268 -15.89 15.40 9.95
C THR A 268 -16.80 15.84 11.08
N ARG A 269 -17.04 14.98 12.10
CA ARG A 269 -17.91 15.30 13.23
C ARG A 269 -17.35 16.46 14.06
N ALA A 270 -16.04 16.59 14.22
CA ALA A 270 -15.42 17.69 14.93
C ALA A 270 -15.50 19.01 14.13
N VAL A 271 -15.33 18.94 12.80
CA VAL A 271 -15.57 20.06 11.88
C VAL A 271 -17.07 20.41 11.85
N GLU A 272 -17.97 19.43 11.88
CA GLU A 272 -19.41 19.61 11.92
C GLU A 272 -19.87 20.21 13.26
N GLN A 273 -19.34 19.76 14.40
CA GLN A 273 -19.53 20.34 15.72
C GLN A 273 -19.04 21.79 15.75
N PHE A 274 -17.85 22.06 15.21
CA PHE A 274 -17.30 23.42 15.07
C PHE A 274 -18.21 24.32 14.22
N ILE A 275 -18.72 23.79 13.11
CA ILE A 275 -19.63 24.47 12.19
C ILE A 275 -21.00 24.70 12.85
N ARG A 276 -21.61 23.70 13.49
CA ARG A 276 -22.90 23.80 14.21
C ARG A 276 -22.81 24.61 15.53
N LYS A 277 -21.61 25.05 15.94
CA LYS A 277 -21.32 25.70 17.24
C LYS A 277 -21.76 24.84 18.44
N GLN A 278 -21.55 23.53 18.33
CA GLN A 278 -21.85 22.57 19.40
C GLN A 278 -20.55 22.16 20.10
N ASP A 279 -20.53 22.24 21.42
CA ASP A 279 -19.42 21.70 22.22
C ASP A 279 -19.49 20.17 22.25
N GLY A 280 -18.60 19.51 21.51
CA GLY A 280 -18.46 18.06 21.50
C GLY A 280 -17.07 17.59 21.96
N GLU A 281 -16.96 16.30 22.27
CA GLU A 281 -15.70 15.71 22.74
C GLU A 281 -14.65 15.66 21.62
N GLU A 282 -15.08 15.42 20.38
CA GLU A 282 -14.24 15.37 19.19
C GLU A 282 -13.67 16.75 18.83
N LEU A 283 -14.50 17.81 18.89
CA LEU A 283 -14.04 19.20 18.75
C LEU A 283 -13.00 19.57 19.82
N ARG A 284 -13.23 19.18 21.07
CA ARG A 284 -12.31 19.46 22.19
C ARG A 284 -10.99 18.70 22.06
N ALA A 285 -11.04 17.42 21.66
CA ALA A 285 -9.85 16.60 21.38
C ALA A 285 -9.02 17.17 20.22
N MET A 286 -9.67 17.65 19.16
CA MET A 286 -9.01 18.30 18.03
C MET A 286 -8.32 19.61 18.43
N GLN A 287 -8.99 20.47 19.22
CA GLN A 287 -8.37 21.71 19.71
C GLN A 287 -7.19 21.47 20.65
N ALA A 288 -7.22 20.40 21.46
CA ALA A 288 -6.12 20.05 22.35
C ALA A 288 -4.83 19.64 21.61
N ASN A 289 -4.94 18.99 20.45
CA ASN A 289 -3.79 18.50 19.68
C ASN A 289 -3.03 19.59 18.91
N TYR A 290 -3.64 20.75 18.63
CA TYR A 290 -3.06 21.81 17.78
C TYR A 290 -2.47 23.01 18.52
N GLY A 291 -2.48 22.99 19.85
CA GLY A 291 -1.76 23.97 20.69
C GLY A 291 -2.43 25.34 20.84
N THR A 292 -2.02 26.04 21.90
CA THR A 292 -2.73 27.20 22.48
C THR A 292 -2.56 28.54 21.71
N GLN A 293 -2.56 28.51 20.38
CA GLN A 293 -2.48 29.72 19.53
C GLN A 293 -3.54 29.78 18.41
N ILE A 294 -4.67 29.10 18.57
CA ILE A 294 -5.81 29.23 17.66
C ILE A 294 -6.84 30.18 18.28
N GLY A 295 -6.94 31.39 17.73
CA GLY A 295 -7.96 32.36 18.10
C GLY A 295 -9.37 31.84 17.76
N THR A 296 -10.38 32.32 18.49
CA THR A 296 -11.79 31.96 18.29
C THR A 296 -12.20 32.15 16.84
N GLY A 297 -12.54 31.06 16.14
CA GLY A 297 -13.01 31.09 14.75
C GLY A 297 -12.03 30.57 13.69
N PHE A 298 -10.91 29.96 14.08
CA PHE A 298 -10.03 29.24 13.15
C PHE A 298 -10.02 27.74 13.43
N LEU A 299 -9.94 26.95 12.35
CA LEU A 299 -9.66 25.53 12.43
C LEU A 299 -8.70 25.17 11.29
N THR A 300 -7.48 24.76 11.62
CA THR A 300 -6.57 24.16 10.64
C THR A 300 -6.95 22.69 10.49
N ILE A 301 -7.11 22.23 9.25
CA ILE A 301 -7.53 20.84 9.01
C ILE A 301 -6.51 19.86 9.60
N PRO A 302 -6.97 18.80 10.29
CA PRO A 302 -6.20 17.58 10.44
C PRO A 302 -5.69 17.01 9.11
N THR A 303 -4.58 16.29 9.16
CA THR A 303 -3.87 15.81 7.95
C THR A 303 -4.70 14.83 7.11
N ILE A 304 -5.55 14.00 7.72
CA ILE A 304 -6.30 12.95 6.99
C ILE A 304 -7.36 13.57 6.08
N MET A 305 -8.13 14.53 6.57
CA MET A 305 -9.06 15.32 5.75
C MET A 305 -8.34 16.15 4.68
N SER A 306 -7.11 16.63 4.93
CA SER A 306 -6.28 17.28 3.89
C SER A 306 -5.89 16.29 2.78
N ASP A 307 -5.46 15.07 3.14
CA ASP A 307 -5.14 14.00 2.18
C ASP A 307 -6.38 13.59 1.36
N TYR A 308 -7.56 13.51 1.98
CA TYR A 308 -8.82 13.23 1.26
C TYR A 308 -9.20 14.34 0.27
N ILE A 309 -9.00 15.61 0.64
CA ILE A 309 -9.21 16.75 -0.28
C ILE A 309 -8.22 16.66 -1.45
N VAL A 310 -6.96 16.30 -1.22
CA VAL A 310 -5.95 16.12 -2.28
C VAL A 310 -6.29 14.91 -3.18
N GLU A 311 -6.75 13.79 -2.60
CA GLU A 311 -7.23 12.62 -3.33
C GLU A 311 -8.40 12.99 -4.26
N LYS A 312 -9.43 13.67 -3.71
CA LYS A 312 -10.59 14.16 -4.47
C LYS A 312 -10.24 15.25 -5.49
N LEU A 313 -9.22 16.05 -5.24
CA LEU A 313 -8.70 17.02 -6.20
C LEU A 313 -8.03 16.30 -7.37
N ASN A 314 -7.14 15.35 -7.10
CA ASN A 314 -6.42 14.58 -8.12
C ASN A 314 -7.37 13.72 -8.98
N GLU A 315 -8.44 13.17 -8.41
CA GLU A 315 -9.52 12.51 -9.17
C GLU A 315 -10.20 13.45 -10.19
N GLN A 316 -10.34 14.73 -9.86
CA GLN A 316 -11.03 15.73 -10.69
C GLN A 316 -10.07 16.53 -11.59
N ALA A 317 -8.75 16.43 -11.36
CA ALA A 317 -7.70 17.11 -12.09
C ALA A 317 -6.68 16.11 -12.70
N PRO A 318 -7.09 15.29 -13.68
CA PRO A 318 -6.31 14.18 -14.20
C PRO A 318 -5.08 14.61 -15.01
N ILE A 319 -4.98 15.87 -15.42
CA ILE A 319 -3.78 16.45 -16.06
C ILE A 319 -2.85 16.97 -14.97
N PHE A 320 -3.36 17.76 -14.02
CA PHE A 320 -2.58 18.28 -12.89
C PHE A 320 -1.90 17.13 -12.11
N ALA A 321 -2.64 16.05 -11.82
CA ALA A 321 -2.12 14.87 -11.11
C ALA A 321 -1.03 14.09 -11.89
N ARG A 322 -0.82 14.35 -13.18
CA ARG A 322 0.24 13.76 -14.01
C ARG A 322 1.49 14.63 -14.14
N THR A 323 1.43 15.87 -13.65
CA THR A 323 2.59 16.77 -13.62
C THR A 323 3.53 16.41 -12.48
N ASN A 324 4.82 16.70 -12.64
CA ASN A 324 5.76 16.59 -11.52
C ASN A 324 5.52 17.74 -10.55
N ASN A 325 4.87 17.45 -9.41
CA ASN A 325 4.49 18.42 -8.40
C ASN A 325 5.56 18.52 -7.29
N PHE A 326 6.20 19.68 -7.19
CA PHE A 326 7.22 19.96 -6.18
C PHE A 326 6.66 20.73 -4.99
N THR A 327 7.11 20.37 -3.78
CA THR A 327 6.76 21.10 -2.55
C THR A 327 7.91 22.03 -2.14
N PRO A 328 7.79 23.36 -2.32
CA PRO A 328 8.87 24.30 -2.03
C PRO A 328 8.98 24.54 -0.52
N VAL A 329 10.22 24.68 -0.04
CA VAL A 329 10.50 25.09 1.35
C VAL A 329 10.51 26.62 1.50
N SER A 330 10.84 27.35 0.43
CA SER A 330 10.90 28.82 0.38
C SER A 330 9.80 29.43 -0.51
N GLY A 331 9.78 30.76 -0.66
CA GLY A 331 8.71 31.50 -1.36
C GLY A 331 8.60 31.26 -2.88
N PHE A 332 9.60 30.64 -3.50
CA PHE A 332 9.67 30.37 -4.94
C PHE A 332 10.52 29.12 -5.18
N LEU A 333 10.37 28.50 -6.36
CA LEU A 333 11.16 27.35 -6.78
C LEU A 333 11.83 27.65 -8.12
N GLU A 334 13.16 27.56 -8.19
CA GLU A 334 13.90 27.61 -9.46
C GLU A 334 14.31 26.19 -9.86
N ILE A 335 13.99 25.80 -11.09
CA ILE A 335 14.34 24.52 -11.67
C ILE A 335 15.26 24.78 -12.86
N LEU A 336 16.40 24.10 -12.88
CA LEU A 336 17.33 24.14 -14.00
C LEU A 336 16.83 23.20 -15.10
N ARG A 337 16.80 23.71 -16.31
CA ARG A 337 16.43 22.99 -17.53
C ARG A 337 17.63 22.97 -18.47
N GLU A 338 17.97 21.83 -19.00
CA GLU A 338 18.97 21.74 -20.06
C GLU A 338 18.44 22.35 -21.36
N LYS A 339 19.21 23.27 -21.94
CA LYS A 339 18.88 24.00 -23.18
C LYS A 339 19.67 23.46 -24.38
N SER A 340 20.89 22.99 -24.14
CA SER A 340 21.74 22.28 -25.10
C SER A 340 22.71 21.41 -24.33
N MET A 341 22.96 20.19 -24.83
CA MET A 341 23.97 19.26 -24.29
C MET A 341 25.39 19.54 -24.81
N GLY A 342 25.54 20.47 -25.76
CA GLY A 342 26.72 20.53 -26.63
C GLY A 342 26.66 19.48 -27.76
N THR A 343 27.68 19.45 -28.61
CA THR A 343 27.80 18.47 -29.71
C THR A 343 29.20 17.87 -29.76
N ALA A 344 29.30 16.55 -29.75
CA ALA A 344 30.54 15.88 -30.15
C ALA A 344 30.73 15.97 -31.67
N GLY A 345 31.94 16.31 -32.10
CA GLY A 345 32.37 16.26 -33.50
C GLY A 345 33.53 15.27 -33.67
N PHE A 346 33.69 14.73 -34.88
CA PHE A 346 34.95 14.10 -35.27
C PHE A 346 35.98 15.20 -35.51
N VAL A 347 37.21 14.98 -35.05
CA VAL A 347 38.33 15.95 -35.14
C VAL A 347 39.45 15.29 -35.93
N GLY A 348 40.02 16.01 -36.91
CA GLY A 348 41.10 15.52 -37.75
C GLY A 348 42.46 15.47 -37.04
N GLU A 349 43.46 14.88 -37.70
CA GLU A 349 44.84 14.95 -37.22
C GLU A 349 45.35 16.40 -37.25
N MET A 350 45.88 16.88 -36.11
CA MET A 350 46.35 18.25 -35.89
C MET A 350 45.27 19.35 -35.90
N GLU A 351 43.99 18.99 -35.77
CA GLU A 351 42.91 19.96 -35.54
C GLU A 351 42.60 20.11 -34.03
N ASP A 352 42.31 21.34 -33.60
CA ASP A 352 41.90 21.61 -32.21
C ASP A 352 40.43 21.20 -32.00
N VAL A 353 40.15 20.56 -30.86
CA VAL A 353 38.78 20.20 -30.47
C VAL A 353 37.99 21.47 -30.13
N VAL A 354 36.93 21.75 -30.88
CA VAL A 354 36.03 22.88 -30.60
C VAL A 354 35.26 22.62 -29.30
N LEU A 355 35.47 23.47 -28.29
CA LEU A 355 34.68 23.47 -27.06
C LEU A 355 33.22 23.85 -27.37
N ASN A 356 32.31 22.91 -27.12
CA ASN A 356 30.86 23.14 -27.21
C ASN A 356 30.19 22.62 -25.94
N ASP A 357 30.19 23.45 -24.89
CA ASP A 357 29.66 23.12 -23.57
C ASP A 357 28.12 23.09 -23.53
N PHE A 358 27.60 22.38 -22.52
CA PHE A 358 26.18 22.38 -22.24
C PHE A 358 25.71 23.75 -21.70
N THR A 359 24.44 24.09 -21.95
CA THR A 359 23.82 25.31 -21.43
C THR A 359 22.54 24.99 -20.67
N MET A 360 22.35 25.67 -19.55
CA MET A 360 21.18 25.52 -18.67
C MET A 360 20.35 26.81 -18.65
N ASP A 361 19.04 26.66 -18.63
CA ASP A 361 18.03 27.70 -18.49
C ASP A 361 17.34 27.57 -17.13
N LYS A 362 16.70 28.64 -16.65
CA LYS A 362 16.05 28.70 -15.33
C LYS A 362 14.54 28.89 -15.45
N VAL A 363 13.78 27.86 -15.11
CA VAL A 363 12.32 27.95 -14.95
C VAL A 363 12.00 28.26 -13.49
N ARG A 364 11.55 29.48 -13.22
CA ARG A 364 11.12 29.92 -11.87
C ARG A 364 9.62 29.81 -11.70
N LEU A 365 9.17 29.22 -10.60
CA LEU A 365 7.78 29.09 -10.16
C LEU A 365 7.55 30.00 -8.94
N ASP A 366 6.44 30.75 -8.93
CA ASP A 366 6.13 31.77 -7.91
C ASP A 366 4.82 31.42 -7.18
N GLN A 367 4.74 31.60 -5.86
CA GLN A 367 3.53 31.22 -5.11
C GLN A 367 2.30 32.08 -5.47
N LYS A 368 1.38 31.53 -6.29
CA LYS A 368 0.08 32.13 -6.60
C LYS A 368 -1.00 31.52 -5.70
N ARG A 369 -1.88 32.36 -5.15
CA ARG A 369 -2.99 31.91 -4.29
C ARG A 369 -4.17 31.48 -5.16
N VAL A 370 -4.56 30.23 -5.08
CA VAL A 370 -5.73 29.66 -5.75
C VAL A 370 -6.70 29.15 -4.68
N GLY A 371 -7.98 29.49 -4.79
CA GLY A 371 -8.98 29.10 -3.79
C GLY A 371 -10.41 29.34 -4.23
N THR A 372 -11.33 28.70 -3.51
CA THR A 372 -12.78 28.78 -3.72
C THR A 372 -13.49 28.87 -2.36
N ALA A 373 -14.68 29.44 -2.32
CA ALA A 373 -15.46 29.58 -1.10
C ALA A 373 -16.95 29.26 -1.34
N ILE A 374 -17.65 28.94 -0.24
CA ILE A 374 -19.10 28.77 -0.20
C ILE A 374 -19.67 29.39 1.08
N GLU A 375 -20.74 30.16 0.93
CA GLU A 375 -21.50 30.73 2.04
C GLU A 375 -22.76 29.85 2.26
N LEU A 376 -22.97 29.42 3.49
CA LEU A 376 -24.09 28.57 3.93
C LEU A 376 -24.91 29.34 4.97
N SER A 377 -26.23 29.15 5.02
CA SER A 377 -27.05 29.74 6.10
C SER A 377 -27.00 28.84 7.35
N GLN A 378 -27.02 29.45 8.54
CA GLN A 378 -27.05 28.72 9.81
C GLN A 378 -28.30 27.84 9.93
N GLN A 379 -29.43 28.25 9.36
CA GLN A 379 -30.65 27.44 9.29
C GLN A 379 -30.43 26.17 8.44
N LEU A 380 -29.82 26.29 7.26
CA LEU A 380 -29.52 25.13 6.42
C LEU A 380 -28.54 24.18 7.12
N VAL A 381 -27.51 24.71 7.76
CA VAL A 381 -26.52 23.91 8.51
C VAL A 381 -27.17 23.18 9.70
N ASN A 382 -28.12 23.81 10.39
CA ASN A 382 -28.76 23.21 11.55
C ASN A 382 -29.86 22.19 11.16
N ASP A 383 -30.74 22.55 10.23
CA ASP A 383 -31.98 21.82 9.92
C ASP A 383 -31.84 20.84 8.73
N SER A 384 -30.65 20.72 8.12
CA SER A 384 -30.42 19.77 7.03
C SER A 384 -30.34 18.32 7.51
N GLY A 385 -31.18 17.46 6.91
CA GLY A 385 -31.04 15.99 6.99
C GLY A 385 -29.97 15.40 6.07
N ILE A 386 -29.05 16.23 5.57
CA ILE A 386 -27.92 15.86 4.69
C ILE A 386 -26.67 16.49 5.30
N ASP A 387 -25.53 15.81 5.23
CA ASP A 387 -24.24 16.37 5.61
C ASP A 387 -23.80 17.46 4.59
N VAL A 388 -24.22 18.70 4.87
CA VAL A 388 -23.90 19.88 4.06
C VAL A 388 -22.41 20.21 4.13
N VAL A 389 -21.69 19.78 5.17
CA VAL A 389 -20.27 20.06 5.37
C VAL A 389 -19.43 19.21 4.42
N ASN A 390 -19.58 17.89 4.43
CA ASN A 390 -18.88 17.01 3.48
C ASN A 390 -19.28 17.29 2.03
N TYR A 391 -20.55 17.59 1.77
CA TYR A 391 -20.98 18.02 0.43
C TYR A 391 -20.26 19.30 -0.01
N SER A 392 -20.11 20.28 0.90
CA SER A 392 -19.39 21.52 0.63
C SER A 392 -17.90 21.28 0.39
N ILE A 393 -17.24 20.45 1.21
CA ILE A 393 -15.82 20.08 1.03
C ILE A 393 -15.61 19.38 -0.33
N GLY A 394 -16.46 18.41 -0.68
CA GLY A 394 -16.41 17.74 -1.99
C GLY A 394 -16.64 18.69 -3.17
N LEU A 395 -17.58 19.63 -3.03
CA LEU A 395 -17.86 20.65 -4.05
C LEU A 395 -16.70 21.65 -4.21
N LEU A 396 -16.10 22.11 -3.11
CA LEU A 396 -14.93 23.00 -3.13
C LEU A 396 -13.72 22.27 -3.74
N SER A 397 -13.46 21.03 -3.33
CA SER A 397 -12.37 20.19 -3.86
C SER A 397 -12.51 19.99 -5.38
N ARG A 398 -13.73 19.68 -5.86
CA ARG A 398 -14.01 19.54 -7.30
C ARG A 398 -13.83 20.86 -8.06
N ARG A 399 -14.33 21.98 -7.53
CA ARG A 399 -14.13 23.31 -8.14
C ARG A 399 -12.64 23.68 -8.23
N LEU A 400 -11.88 23.35 -7.19
CA LEU A 400 -10.44 23.59 -7.13
C LEU A 400 -9.70 22.74 -8.17
N GLY A 401 -9.95 21.43 -8.19
CA GLY A 401 -9.36 20.50 -9.16
C GLY A 401 -9.62 20.91 -10.61
N LEU A 402 -10.87 21.21 -10.96
CA LEU A 402 -11.22 21.71 -12.30
C LEU A 402 -10.49 23.02 -12.63
N THR A 403 -10.45 23.98 -11.71
CA THR A 403 -9.72 25.26 -11.92
C THR A 403 -8.22 25.02 -12.16
N LEU A 404 -7.61 24.06 -11.46
CA LEU A 404 -6.19 23.71 -11.61
C LEU A 404 -5.91 23.02 -12.95
N ASP A 405 -6.70 22.01 -13.33
CA ASP A 405 -6.57 21.30 -14.61
C ASP A 405 -6.71 22.27 -15.80
N ASN A 406 -7.71 23.16 -15.72
CA ASN A 406 -7.94 24.22 -16.70
C ASN A 406 -6.79 25.23 -16.74
N SER A 407 -6.19 25.56 -15.58
CA SER A 407 -5.04 26.48 -15.51
C SER A 407 -3.79 25.87 -16.16
N VAL A 408 -3.57 24.56 -16.05
CA VAL A 408 -2.48 23.86 -16.75
C VAL A 408 -2.66 23.94 -18.27
N LEU A 409 -3.89 23.85 -18.79
CA LEU A 409 -4.16 23.92 -20.24
C LEU A 409 -4.17 25.36 -20.78
N ILE A 410 -5.04 26.23 -20.24
CA ILE A 410 -5.39 27.54 -20.82
C ILE A 410 -5.08 28.74 -19.89
N GLY A 411 -4.43 28.49 -18.75
CA GLY A 411 -4.15 29.50 -17.72
C GLY A 411 -3.41 30.73 -18.26
N LYS A 412 -3.86 31.91 -17.80
CA LYS A 412 -3.34 33.22 -18.21
C LYS A 412 -2.54 33.87 -17.10
N LYS A 413 -1.23 33.97 -17.32
CA LYS A 413 -0.26 34.65 -16.44
C LYS A 413 -0.70 36.07 -16.04
N GLU A 414 -1.32 36.81 -16.96
CA GLU A 414 -1.87 38.17 -16.72
C GLU A 414 -2.93 38.23 -15.62
N LYS A 415 -3.67 37.13 -15.40
CA LYS A 415 -4.69 37.00 -14.35
C LYS A 415 -4.15 36.46 -13.03
N GLY A 416 -2.85 36.17 -12.95
CA GLY A 416 -2.26 35.44 -11.81
C GLY A 416 -2.58 33.94 -11.81
N GLU A 417 -3.04 33.39 -12.93
CA GLU A 417 -3.22 31.94 -13.13
C GLU A 417 -1.88 31.27 -13.50
N PHE A 418 -1.86 29.95 -13.67
CA PHE A 418 -0.68 29.22 -14.18
C PHE A 418 -0.33 29.64 -15.62
N GLU A 419 0.88 29.30 -16.06
CA GLU A 419 1.28 29.48 -17.46
C GLU A 419 0.74 28.28 -18.26
N GLY A 420 -0.40 28.48 -18.93
CA GLY A 420 -1.11 27.41 -19.63
C GLY A 420 -0.37 26.91 -20.87
N ILE A 421 -0.28 25.60 -21.02
CA ILE A 421 0.40 24.91 -22.14
C ILE A 421 -0.06 25.44 -23.49
N LEU A 422 -1.37 25.61 -23.70
CA LEU A 422 -1.90 26.06 -24.99
C LEU A 422 -1.57 27.52 -25.33
N ASN A 423 -1.10 28.32 -24.35
CA ASN A 423 -0.67 29.70 -24.57
C ASN A 423 0.84 29.82 -24.87
N ASP A 424 1.64 28.77 -24.63
CA ASP A 424 3.11 28.82 -24.79
C ASP A 424 3.51 28.68 -26.28
N LEU A 425 4.26 29.67 -26.79
CA LEU A 425 4.74 29.73 -28.17
C LEU A 425 6.01 28.91 -28.42
N THR A 426 6.65 28.37 -27.39
CA THR A 426 7.87 27.54 -27.50
C THR A 426 7.59 26.08 -27.86
N ILE A 427 6.33 25.66 -27.77
CA ILE A 427 5.88 24.29 -28.09
C ILE A 427 5.83 24.10 -29.61
N GLY A 428 6.31 22.94 -30.08
CA GLY A 428 6.21 22.57 -31.48
C GLY A 428 4.76 22.40 -31.93
N GLU A 429 4.29 23.29 -32.81
CA GLU A 429 2.99 23.17 -33.48
C GLU A 429 3.13 22.35 -34.77
N GLN A 430 2.31 21.30 -34.93
CA GLN A 430 2.02 20.73 -36.24
C GLN A 430 0.81 21.46 -36.83
N ALA A 431 0.95 21.97 -38.05
CA ALA A 431 -0.16 22.60 -38.76
C ALA A 431 -1.06 21.52 -39.39
N GLY A 432 -2.37 21.61 -39.13
CA GLY A 432 -3.37 20.83 -39.86
C GLY A 432 -3.34 21.16 -41.36
N LEU A 433 -3.71 20.19 -42.17
CA LEU A 433 -3.86 20.32 -43.62
C LEU A 433 -5.26 20.83 -43.99
N ALA A 434 -6.26 20.45 -43.20
CA ALA A 434 -7.68 20.76 -43.41
C ALA A 434 -8.28 21.68 -42.33
N THR A 435 -9.34 22.40 -42.71
CA THR A 435 -10.18 23.18 -41.78
C THR A 435 -11.29 22.30 -41.22
N ASN A 436 -11.46 22.28 -39.90
CA ASN A 436 -12.52 21.57 -39.16
C ASN A 436 -12.63 20.05 -39.44
N VAL A 437 -11.57 19.41 -39.96
CA VAL A 437 -11.43 17.96 -40.14
C VAL A 437 -10.04 17.57 -39.66
N ILE A 438 -9.93 16.46 -38.91
CA ILE A 438 -8.66 15.91 -38.44
C ILE A 438 -8.44 14.58 -39.17
N ALA A 439 -7.33 14.46 -39.88
CA ALA A 439 -6.92 13.25 -40.57
C ALA A 439 -6.07 12.35 -39.66
N ILE A 440 -6.05 11.05 -39.93
CA ILE A 440 -5.22 10.11 -39.15
C ILE A 440 -3.72 10.38 -39.33
N GLU A 441 -3.32 10.79 -40.53
CA GLU A 441 -1.91 11.13 -40.84
C GLU A 441 -1.42 12.34 -40.02
N GLU A 442 -2.26 13.34 -39.77
CA GLU A 442 -1.90 14.51 -38.93
C GLU A 442 -1.64 14.11 -37.47
N LEU A 443 -2.39 13.13 -36.96
CA LEU A 443 -2.19 12.57 -35.63
C LEU A 443 -0.94 11.67 -35.58
N LEU A 444 -0.66 10.93 -36.65
CA LEU A 444 0.53 10.10 -36.79
C LEU A 444 1.81 10.95 -36.89
N ASP A 445 1.77 12.04 -37.67
CA ASP A 445 2.84 13.04 -37.74
C ASP A 445 3.06 13.70 -36.37
N LEU A 446 1.99 14.08 -35.66
CA LEU A 446 2.12 14.67 -34.32
C LEU A 446 2.81 13.69 -33.35
N TYR A 447 2.42 12.41 -33.37
CA TYR A 447 3.04 11.35 -32.58
C TYR A 447 4.53 11.17 -32.93
N ASN A 448 4.86 11.05 -34.21
CA ASN A 448 6.23 10.86 -34.71
C ASN A 448 7.11 12.11 -34.52
N SER A 449 6.53 13.30 -34.37
CA SER A 449 7.26 14.55 -34.10
C SER A 449 7.81 14.64 -32.67
N MET A 450 7.35 13.80 -31.74
CA MET A 450 7.84 13.72 -30.37
C MET A 450 9.08 12.82 -30.30
N ASN A 451 10.09 13.23 -29.51
CA ASN A 451 11.27 12.39 -29.28
C ASN A 451 10.85 11.08 -28.58
N PRO A 452 11.27 9.88 -29.07
CA PRO A 452 10.94 8.60 -28.47
C PRO A 452 11.15 8.48 -26.96
N ALA A 453 12.12 9.21 -26.38
CA ALA A 453 12.35 9.25 -24.94
C ALA A 453 11.10 9.69 -24.15
N TYR A 454 10.33 10.66 -24.67
CA TYR A 454 9.17 11.23 -23.98
C TYR A 454 7.88 10.44 -24.22
N ILE A 455 7.83 9.59 -25.24
CA ILE A 455 6.61 8.86 -25.64
C ILE A 455 6.13 7.90 -24.54
N GLY A 456 7.03 7.33 -23.72
CA GLY A 456 6.69 6.31 -22.72
C GLY A 456 5.66 6.73 -21.65
N GLY A 457 5.47 8.04 -21.43
CA GLY A 457 4.47 8.62 -20.53
C GLY A 457 3.51 9.61 -21.20
N ALA A 458 3.50 9.67 -22.54
CA ALA A 458 2.74 10.68 -23.28
C ALA A 458 1.24 10.35 -23.33
N VAL A 459 0.41 11.39 -23.31
CA VAL A 459 -1.05 11.30 -23.25
C VAL A 459 -1.68 12.25 -24.27
N TRP A 460 -2.73 11.81 -24.94
CA TRP A 460 -3.57 12.66 -25.78
C TRP A 460 -4.57 13.41 -24.92
N VAL A 461 -4.68 14.73 -25.07
CA VAL A 461 -5.74 15.55 -24.46
C VAL A 461 -6.52 16.25 -25.56
N VAL A 462 -7.83 16.05 -25.56
CA VAL A 462 -8.75 16.49 -26.61
C VAL A 462 -10.08 16.96 -26.04
N SER A 463 -10.77 17.85 -26.77
CA SER A 463 -12.16 18.20 -26.47
C SER A 463 -13.10 17.05 -26.83
N ARG A 464 -14.31 17.01 -26.26
CA ARG A 464 -15.32 16.00 -26.59
C ARG A 464 -15.74 16.02 -28.08
N GLN A 465 -15.65 17.17 -28.75
CA GLN A 465 -15.92 17.30 -30.18
C GLN A 465 -14.80 16.66 -31.00
N THR A 466 -13.54 17.03 -30.71
CA THR A 466 -12.33 16.43 -31.29
C THR A 466 -12.31 14.92 -31.10
N PHE A 467 -12.64 14.42 -29.89
CA PHE A 467 -12.74 12.99 -29.60
C PHE A 467 -13.76 12.27 -30.49
N ASN A 468 -14.93 12.87 -30.76
CA ASN A 468 -15.96 12.29 -31.63
C ASN A 468 -15.49 12.18 -33.09
N MET A 469 -14.61 13.09 -33.54
CA MET A 469 -13.98 13.01 -34.86
C MET A 469 -12.96 11.87 -34.90
N ILE A 470 -12.05 11.80 -33.92
CA ILE A 470 -11.04 10.74 -33.80
C ILE A 470 -11.69 9.35 -33.69
N ALA A 471 -12.75 9.22 -32.89
CA ALA A 471 -13.48 7.96 -32.71
C ALA A 471 -14.20 7.46 -33.99
N LYS A 472 -14.33 8.30 -35.02
CA LYS A 472 -14.89 7.93 -36.33
C LYS A 472 -13.82 7.57 -37.37
N LEU A 473 -12.54 7.79 -37.08
CA LEU A 473 -11.45 7.46 -38.00
C LEU A 473 -11.33 5.93 -38.13
N LYS A 474 -11.33 5.48 -39.39
CA LYS A 474 -11.21 4.07 -39.77
C LYS A 474 -10.07 3.88 -40.76
N ASN A 475 -9.48 2.70 -40.77
CA ASN A 475 -8.59 2.27 -41.83
C ASN A 475 -9.42 1.96 -43.08
N ASP A 476 -9.23 2.72 -44.16
CA ASP A 476 -9.98 2.59 -45.42
C ASP A 476 -9.91 1.19 -46.06
N LYS A 477 -8.89 0.39 -45.73
CA LYS A 477 -8.69 -0.96 -46.30
C LYS A 477 -9.38 -2.06 -45.49
N ASN A 478 -9.46 -1.91 -44.16
CA ASN A 478 -9.94 -2.96 -43.25
C ASN A 478 -11.27 -2.60 -42.54
N GLY A 479 -11.68 -1.33 -42.54
CA GLY A 479 -12.85 -0.84 -41.80
C GLY A 479 -12.67 -0.74 -40.28
N GLU A 480 -11.53 -1.18 -39.75
CA GLU A 480 -11.16 -1.14 -38.33
C GLU A 480 -10.97 0.31 -37.84
N TYR A 481 -11.37 0.58 -36.59
CA TYR A 481 -11.19 1.88 -35.95
C TYR A 481 -9.77 2.02 -35.38
N TYR A 482 -9.14 3.18 -35.59
CA TYR A 482 -7.81 3.47 -35.00
C TYR A 482 -7.86 3.67 -33.48
N LEU A 483 -9.02 4.04 -32.95
CA LEU A 483 -9.23 4.21 -31.51
C LEU A 483 -9.56 2.86 -30.87
N VAL A 484 -8.62 2.33 -30.10
CA VAL A 484 -8.81 1.09 -29.34
C VAL A 484 -9.56 1.42 -28.04
N ARG A 485 -10.70 0.76 -27.82
CA ARG A 485 -11.40 0.80 -26.54
C ARG A 485 -10.97 -0.40 -25.70
N ASP A 486 -10.33 -0.12 -24.58
CA ASP A 486 -9.99 -1.07 -23.53
C ASP A 486 -11.04 -1.01 -22.41
N VAL A 487 -11.25 -2.10 -21.68
CA VAL A 487 -12.23 -2.18 -20.58
C VAL A 487 -11.49 -2.49 -19.29
N ALA A 488 -11.19 -1.44 -18.53
CA ALA A 488 -10.65 -1.54 -17.18
C ALA A 488 -11.77 -1.56 -16.14
N GLU A 489 -11.47 -1.99 -14.92
CA GLU A 489 -12.40 -1.95 -13.76
C GLU A 489 -12.91 -0.53 -13.47
N THR A 490 -12.12 0.49 -13.80
CA THR A 490 -12.46 1.92 -13.65
C THR A 490 -13.25 2.51 -14.83
N GLY A 491 -13.66 1.69 -15.80
CA GLY A 491 -14.42 2.12 -16.98
C GLY A 491 -13.65 2.01 -18.31
N PRO A 492 -14.25 2.48 -19.43
CA PRO A 492 -13.64 2.38 -20.75
C PRO A 492 -12.44 3.33 -20.88
N VAL A 493 -11.26 2.77 -21.16
CA VAL A 493 -10.05 3.53 -21.46
C VAL A 493 -9.84 3.54 -22.97
N PHE A 494 -9.81 4.74 -23.56
CA PHE A 494 -9.55 4.90 -24.98
C PHE A 494 -8.04 5.08 -25.22
N LYS A 495 -7.50 4.35 -26.19
CA LYS A 495 -6.09 4.39 -26.59
C LYS A 495 -5.96 4.70 -28.07
N LEU A 496 -5.06 5.63 -28.40
CA LEU A 496 -4.69 6.01 -29.77
C LEU A 496 -3.17 5.85 -29.91
N PHE A 497 -2.73 5.06 -30.91
CA PHE A 497 -1.32 4.69 -31.12
C PHE A 497 -0.63 4.15 -29.83
N GLY A 498 -1.37 3.35 -29.06
CA GLY A 498 -0.94 2.77 -27.78
C GLY A 498 -1.04 3.71 -26.56
N GLN A 499 -1.18 5.02 -26.77
CA GLN A 499 -1.24 6.02 -25.69
C GLN A 499 -2.67 6.35 -25.27
N PRO A 500 -2.93 6.62 -23.97
CA PRO A 500 -4.27 6.92 -23.48
C PRO A 500 -4.78 8.27 -23.98
N VAL A 501 -6.10 8.38 -24.12
CA VAL A 501 -6.82 9.60 -24.51
C VAL A 501 -7.63 10.13 -23.34
N LEU A 502 -7.29 11.32 -22.87
CA LEU A 502 -8.06 12.12 -21.91
C LEU A 502 -8.97 13.08 -22.65
N ILE A 503 -10.22 13.15 -22.20
CA ILE A 503 -11.22 14.10 -22.67
C ILE A 503 -11.31 15.21 -21.62
N ASN A 504 -10.97 16.45 -22.00
CA ASN A 504 -11.18 17.62 -21.15
C ASN A 504 -11.95 18.68 -21.94
N ASP A 505 -13.10 19.11 -21.41
CA ASP A 505 -14.02 20.04 -22.08
C ASP A 505 -13.46 21.48 -22.20
N THR A 506 -12.31 21.79 -21.58
CA THR A 506 -11.61 23.09 -21.74
C THR A 506 -10.57 23.13 -22.85
N MET A 507 -10.28 21.99 -23.50
CA MET A 507 -9.58 21.99 -24.77
C MET A 507 -10.40 22.76 -25.83
N PRO A 508 -9.78 23.62 -26.65
CA PRO A 508 -10.47 24.32 -27.73
C PRO A 508 -11.22 23.37 -28.69
N ALA A 509 -12.30 23.89 -29.27
CA ALA A 509 -12.96 23.24 -30.40
C ALA A 509 -12.01 23.20 -31.62
N PRO A 510 -12.17 22.24 -32.55
CA PRO A 510 -11.35 22.11 -33.75
C PRO A 510 -11.72 23.14 -34.82
N GLU A 511 -11.57 24.43 -34.48
CA GLU A 511 -11.80 25.60 -35.33
C GLU A 511 -10.47 26.20 -35.82
N THR A 512 -10.47 26.82 -37.01
CA THR A 512 -9.31 27.52 -37.60
C THR A 512 -8.49 28.34 -36.59
N GLY A 513 -7.18 28.09 -36.58
CA GLY A 513 -6.21 28.76 -35.70
C GLY A 513 -6.12 28.20 -34.28
N GLN A 514 -7.06 27.35 -33.84
CA GLN A 514 -7.05 26.77 -32.49
C GLN A 514 -6.13 25.56 -32.37
N ARG A 515 -5.49 25.41 -31.20
CA ARG A 515 -4.75 24.21 -30.80
C ARG A 515 -5.74 23.16 -30.28
N ALA A 516 -6.19 22.27 -31.16
CA ALA A 516 -7.34 21.38 -30.92
C ALA A 516 -6.98 19.98 -30.37
N VAL A 517 -5.73 19.56 -30.53
CA VAL A 517 -5.18 18.32 -29.97
C VAL A 517 -3.87 18.63 -29.27
N LEU A 518 -3.71 18.13 -28.05
CA LEU A 518 -2.48 18.17 -27.29
C LEU A 518 -1.96 16.73 -27.13
N PHE A 519 -0.68 16.50 -27.43
CA PHE A 519 0.03 15.25 -27.14
C PHE A 519 1.23 15.57 -26.26
N ALA A 520 1.19 15.14 -25.01
CA ALA A 520 2.13 15.60 -23.98
C ALA A 520 2.49 14.51 -22.98
N ASN A 521 3.76 14.39 -22.64
CA ASN A 521 4.20 13.74 -21.41
C ASN A 521 4.22 14.80 -20.31
N PHE A 522 3.19 14.79 -19.44
CA PHE A 522 3.01 15.82 -18.43
C PHE A 522 4.05 15.79 -17.30
N SER A 523 4.69 14.65 -17.00
CA SER A 523 5.69 14.60 -15.93
C SER A 523 6.98 15.32 -16.32
N GLU A 524 7.39 15.22 -17.59
CA GLU A 524 8.61 15.86 -18.09
C GLU A 524 8.34 17.21 -18.76
N GLY A 525 7.20 17.34 -19.44
CA GLY A 525 6.82 18.54 -20.18
C GLY A 525 6.34 19.70 -19.29
N TYR A 526 5.67 19.41 -18.18
CA TYR A 526 5.06 20.44 -17.33
C TYR A 526 5.37 20.23 -15.86
N VAL A 527 5.75 21.31 -15.18
CA VAL A 527 6.09 21.28 -13.77
C VAL A 527 5.07 22.08 -12.97
N THR A 528 4.62 21.50 -11.86
CA THR A 528 3.78 22.19 -10.89
C THR A 528 4.51 22.33 -9.56
N MET A 529 4.06 23.31 -8.79
CA MET A 529 4.53 23.57 -7.45
C MET A 529 3.31 23.67 -6.54
N THR A 530 3.30 22.94 -5.43
CA THR A 530 2.24 23.01 -4.41
C THR A 530 2.88 23.18 -3.04
N LYS A 531 2.60 24.30 -2.37
CA LYS A 531 3.02 24.50 -0.98
C LYS A 531 2.28 23.52 -0.06
N LYS A 532 2.94 23.02 1.01
CA LYS A 532 2.36 22.05 1.94
C LYS A 532 0.97 22.49 2.43
N GLY A 533 0.00 21.58 2.28
CA GLY A 533 -1.36 21.72 2.79
C GLY A 533 -2.26 22.59 1.93
N LEU A 534 -3.42 22.05 1.56
CA LEU A 534 -4.58 22.87 1.26
C LEU A 534 -5.20 23.33 2.58
N ASN A 535 -5.42 24.63 2.70
CA ASN A 535 -6.05 25.22 3.87
C ASN A 535 -7.56 25.29 3.65
N LEU A 536 -8.33 24.57 4.43
CA LEU A 536 -9.77 24.82 4.59
C LEU A 536 -9.93 25.69 5.83
N GLN A 537 -10.52 26.87 5.67
CA GLN A 537 -10.81 27.82 6.72
C GLN A 537 -12.32 27.99 6.84
N HIS A 538 -12.88 27.68 8.00
CA HIS A 538 -14.26 28.04 8.33
C HIS A 538 -14.27 29.39 9.06
N ILE A 539 -14.73 30.44 8.39
CA ILE A 539 -14.71 31.81 8.90
C ILE A 539 -16.03 32.09 9.64
N THR A 540 -15.92 32.26 10.95
CA THR A 540 -17.03 32.69 11.82
C THR A 540 -16.64 33.97 12.57
N GLY A 541 -17.56 34.92 12.68
CA GLY A 541 -17.36 36.12 13.51
C GLY A 541 -16.97 37.41 12.77
N ASP A 542 -16.84 37.43 11.44
CA ASP A 542 -16.91 38.72 10.71
C ASP A 542 -18.28 39.35 10.99
N SER A 543 -18.27 40.64 11.33
CA SER A 543 -19.42 41.55 11.39
C SER A 543 -20.51 41.25 10.35
N LYS A 544 -20.14 41.04 9.08
CA LYS A 544 -21.10 40.77 7.99
C LYS A 544 -21.76 39.40 8.07
N GLN A 545 -21.00 38.37 8.44
CA GLN A 545 -21.49 36.99 8.55
C GLN A 545 -22.33 36.80 9.83
N ALA A 546 -21.88 37.39 10.94
CA ALA A 546 -22.60 37.41 12.20
C ALA A 546 -23.97 38.10 12.10
N LEU A 547 -24.05 39.23 11.39
CA LEU A 547 -25.32 39.94 11.13
C LEU A 547 -26.27 39.20 10.19
N ARG A 548 -25.76 38.32 9.32
CA ARG A 548 -26.55 37.57 8.33
C ARG A 548 -26.97 36.18 8.81
N GLY A 549 -26.39 35.67 9.88
CA GLY A 549 -26.58 34.26 10.29
C GLY A 549 -26.02 33.29 9.23
N SER A 550 -24.92 33.65 8.57
CA SER A 550 -24.25 32.84 7.57
C SER A 550 -22.87 32.37 8.03
N GLN A 551 -22.38 31.34 7.34
CA GLN A 551 -21.12 30.65 7.60
C GLN A 551 -20.34 30.51 6.30
N LEU A 552 -19.06 30.87 6.33
CA LEU A 552 -18.23 30.91 5.13
C LEU A 552 -17.13 29.85 5.23
N ILE A 553 -17.16 28.87 4.32
CA ILE A 553 -16.11 27.87 4.18
C ILE A 553 -15.25 28.26 2.98
N VAL A 554 -13.95 28.45 3.20
CA VAL A 554 -12.95 28.80 2.19
C VAL A 554 -11.94 27.66 2.07
N LEU A 555 -11.67 27.21 0.85
CA LEU A 555 -10.58 26.28 0.55
C LEU A 555 -9.54 27.03 -0.30
N ASP A 556 -8.31 27.21 0.19
CA ASP A 556 -7.23 27.86 -0.54
C ASP A 556 -5.88 27.16 -0.43
N GLY A 557 -5.04 27.38 -1.44
CA GLY A 557 -3.70 26.83 -1.56
C GLY A 557 -2.77 27.78 -2.31
N TYR A 558 -1.46 27.54 -2.18
CA TYR A 558 -0.43 28.27 -2.92
C TYR A 558 0.21 27.33 -3.93
N MET A 559 0.00 27.61 -5.21
CA MET A 559 0.43 26.75 -6.31
C MET A 559 0.95 27.56 -7.50
N ASP A 560 1.74 26.94 -8.37
CA ASP A 560 2.07 27.45 -9.70
C ASP A 560 2.27 26.30 -10.69
N GLY A 561 2.24 26.61 -11.99
CA GLY A 561 2.48 25.67 -13.06
C GLY A 561 3.12 26.37 -14.25
N LYS A 562 4.16 25.76 -14.84
CA LYS A 562 4.84 26.23 -16.06
C LYS A 562 5.34 25.07 -16.91
N VAL A 563 5.51 25.32 -18.21
CA VAL A 563 6.15 24.38 -19.13
C VAL A 563 7.62 24.21 -18.73
N LEU A 564 8.01 22.99 -18.40
CA LEU A 564 9.40 22.62 -18.16
C LEU A 564 10.05 22.28 -19.51
N ASN A 565 9.64 21.20 -20.17
CA ASN A 565 10.27 20.74 -21.41
C ASN A 565 9.33 20.86 -22.63
N PRO A 566 9.44 21.91 -23.47
CA PRO A 566 8.62 22.05 -24.68
C PRO A 566 8.80 20.92 -25.69
N ALA A 567 9.90 20.15 -25.66
CA ALA A 567 10.11 19.03 -26.57
C ALA A 567 9.28 17.78 -26.19
N ALA A 568 8.85 17.68 -24.93
CA ALA A 568 7.96 16.64 -24.43
C ALA A 568 6.47 16.97 -24.63
N ILE A 569 6.17 18.07 -25.32
CA ILE A 569 4.82 18.53 -25.65
C ILE A 569 4.71 18.83 -27.15
N LYS A 570 3.62 18.42 -27.78
CA LYS A 570 3.27 18.71 -29.17
C LYS A 570 1.80 19.08 -29.29
N VAL A 571 1.47 20.02 -30.17
CA VAL A 571 0.08 20.46 -30.41
C VAL A 571 -0.26 20.42 -31.89
N LEU A 572 -1.46 19.93 -32.22
CA LEU A 572 -2.05 20.08 -33.54
C LEU A 572 -2.86 21.37 -33.57
N LYS A 573 -2.52 22.26 -34.50
CA LYS A 573 -3.21 23.53 -34.73
C LYS A 573 -4.02 23.45 -36.01
N MET A 574 -5.32 23.70 -35.90
CA MET A 574 -6.22 23.69 -37.04
C MET A 574 -5.91 24.85 -37.99
N LYS A 575 -6.10 24.61 -39.30
CA LYS A 575 -5.75 25.54 -40.38
C LYS A 575 -6.77 26.64 -40.60
#